data_AF-A0A285LW02-F1
#
_entry.id   AF-A0A285LW02-F1
#
_cell.length_a   1.000
_cell.length_b   1.000
_cell.length_c   1.000
_cell.angle_alpha   90.00
_cell.angle_beta   90.00
_cell.angle_gamma   90.00
#
_symmetry.space_group_name_H-M   'P 1'
#
loop_
_entity.id
_entity.type
_entity.pdbx_description
1 polymer ?
#
loop_
_entity_poly.entity_id
_entity_poly.type
_entity_poly.pdbx_seq_one_letter_code
_entity_poly.pdbx_strand_id
1 'polypeptide(L)'
;MGLDRPPAREQLELDVVREVVLARRRLDSMVLAALTLGAELMNHESARATACRAAQILELYAVDENEVERDPRAALRADMRRDNARARRIGLKAPAGVPSEQDRRRQRQTALLREVRADLIEVLRRCRRHHFDRGAVADEIAQGLCAATDKLVVGADMDAYHAWQRGMVLKLIEEPVPYGPPRVMATVDAGPGRGPLTVEWDTPERRLALVARMARAGISPVIICDRLLADLSVSSPIRYSLR
;
A
#
# COMPACT_ATOMS: atom_id res chain seq x y z
N MET A 1 48.68 -27.77 -4.78
CA MET A 1 47.26 -27.48 -5.04
C MET A 1 46.50 -27.71 -3.74
N GLY A 2 46.57 -26.76 -2.80
CA GLY A 2 45.83 -26.83 -1.54
C GLY A 2 44.47 -26.18 -1.73
N LEU A 3 43.39 -26.91 -1.48
CA LEU A 3 42.05 -26.34 -1.42
C LEU A 3 41.94 -25.60 -0.08
N ASP A 4 42.06 -24.28 -0.11
CA ASP A 4 41.76 -23.40 1.03
C ASP A 4 40.29 -23.60 1.40
N ARG A 5 40.04 -24.42 2.42
CA ARG A 5 38.74 -24.43 3.10
C ARG A 5 38.57 -23.05 3.74
N PRO A 6 37.42 -22.39 3.56
CA PRO A 6 37.18 -21.12 4.22
C PRO A 6 37.34 -21.30 5.74
N PRO A 7 37.92 -20.32 6.45
CA PRO A 7 38.05 -20.38 7.90
C PRO A 7 36.67 -20.66 8.53
N ALA A 8 36.62 -21.43 9.61
CA ALA A 8 35.37 -21.97 10.19
C ALA A 8 34.26 -20.92 10.41
N ARG A 9 34.64 -19.65 10.62
CA ARG A 9 33.73 -18.51 10.71
C ARG A 9 33.04 -18.17 9.39
N GLU A 10 33.77 -18.15 8.28
CA GLU A 10 33.20 -17.90 6.95
C GLU A 10 32.28 -19.02 6.50
N GLN A 11 32.60 -20.26 6.85
CA GLN A 11 31.71 -21.40 6.60
C GLN A 11 30.39 -21.26 7.37
N LEU A 12 30.47 -20.87 8.65
CA LEU A 12 29.28 -20.63 9.47
C LEU A 12 28.42 -19.47 8.93
N GLU A 13 29.04 -18.39 8.46
CA GLU A 13 28.33 -17.28 7.80
C GLU A 13 27.62 -17.73 6.51
N LEU A 14 28.27 -18.57 5.69
CA LEU A 14 27.67 -19.12 4.47
C LEU A 14 26.50 -20.05 4.78
N ASP A 15 26.63 -20.91 5.80
CA ASP A 15 25.56 -21.81 6.24
C ASP A 15 24.35 -21.00 6.74
N VAL A 16 24.57 -19.95 7.55
CA VAL A 16 23.50 -19.06 8.01
C VAL A 16 22.80 -18.37 6.83
N VAL A 17 23.57 -17.83 5.87
CA VAL A 17 23.00 -17.19 4.67
C VAL A 17 22.17 -18.21 3.87
N ARG A 18 22.66 -19.45 3.70
CA ARG A 18 21.93 -20.52 3.01
C ARG A 18 20.59 -20.80 3.67
N GLU A 19 20.58 -21.04 4.99
CA GLU A 19 19.36 -21.36 5.73
C GLU A 19 18.34 -20.21 5.66
N VAL A 20 18.79 -18.97 5.80
CA VAL A 20 17.90 -17.79 5.72
C VAL A 20 17.30 -17.65 4.31
N VAL A 21 18.09 -17.82 3.26
CA VAL A 21 17.61 -17.74 1.87
C VAL A 21 16.62 -18.85 1.58
N LEU A 22 16.92 -20.10 1.96
CA LEU A 22 16.04 -21.24 1.76
C LEU A 22 14.72 -21.07 2.52
N ALA A 23 14.79 -20.74 3.81
CA ALA A 23 13.59 -20.53 4.63
C ALA A 23 12.69 -19.45 4.02
N ARG A 24 13.29 -18.35 3.58
CA ARG A 24 12.56 -17.25 2.94
C ARG A 24 11.92 -17.66 1.62
N ARG A 25 12.68 -18.28 0.71
CA ARG A 25 12.17 -18.72 -0.59
C ARG A 25 11.06 -19.77 -0.43
N ARG A 26 11.19 -20.69 0.52
CA ARG A 26 10.14 -21.68 0.84
C ARG A 26 8.87 -20.99 1.33
N LEU A 27 8.99 -20.00 2.22
CA LEU A 27 7.84 -19.22 2.69
C LEU A 27 7.15 -18.44 1.56
N ASP A 28 7.93 -17.70 0.76
CA ASP A 28 7.39 -16.92 -0.37
C ASP A 28 6.69 -17.84 -1.40
N SER A 29 7.26 -19.01 -1.65
CA SER A 29 6.71 -20.01 -2.56
C SER A 29 5.41 -20.62 -2.04
N MET A 30 5.33 -20.95 -0.75
CA MET A 30 4.09 -21.41 -0.11
C MET A 30 2.98 -20.36 -0.19
N VAL A 31 3.31 -19.08 0.04
CA VAL A 31 2.35 -17.98 -0.06
C VAL A 31 1.83 -17.85 -1.50
N LEU A 32 2.71 -17.89 -2.50
CA LEU A 32 2.31 -17.83 -3.91
C LEU A 32 1.46 -19.03 -4.32
N ALA A 33 1.81 -20.23 -3.87
CA ALA A 33 1.01 -21.43 -4.10
C ALA A 33 -0.39 -21.30 -3.48
N ALA A 34 -0.49 -20.83 -2.24
CA ALA A 34 -1.77 -20.62 -1.56
C ALA A 34 -2.65 -19.57 -2.27
N LEU A 35 -2.05 -18.46 -2.70
CA LEU A 35 -2.77 -17.41 -3.45
C LEU A 35 -3.26 -17.91 -4.82
N THR A 36 -2.42 -18.69 -5.52
CA THR A 36 -2.77 -19.29 -6.82
C THR A 36 -3.90 -20.28 -6.67
N LEU A 37 -3.81 -21.17 -5.67
CA LEU A 37 -4.87 -22.10 -5.35
C LEU A 37 -6.17 -21.36 -4.99
N GLY A 38 -6.11 -20.33 -4.14
CA GLY A 38 -7.27 -19.51 -3.79
C GLY A 38 -7.93 -18.83 -5.00
N ALA A 39 -7.14 -18.39 -5.98
CA ALA A 39 -7.65 -17.79 -7.21
C ALA A 39 -8.31 -18.82 -8.13
N GLU A 40 -7.78 -20.05 -8.18
CA GLU A 40 -8.31 -21.13 -9.03
C GLU A 40 -9.48 -21.89 -8.39
N LEU A 41 -9.57 -21.86 -7.06
CA LEU A 41 -10.63 -22.51 -6.28
C LEU A 41 -12.03 -21.99 -6.56
N MET A 42 -12.17 -20.85 -7.24
CA MET A 42 -13.48 -20.34 -7.66
C MET A 42 -14.16 -21.22 -8.74
N ASN A 43 -13.46 -22.20 -9.31
CA ASN A 43 -13.93 -23.00 -10.46
C ASN A 43 -14.00 -24.53 -10.23
N HIS A 44 -13.87 -25.02 -8.99
CA HIS A 44 -13.79 -26.46 -8.73
C HIS A 44 -14.81 -26.95 -7.70
N GLU A 45 -15.72 -27.84 -8.12
CA GLU A 45 -16.77 -28.44 -7.27
C GLU A 45 -16.34 -29.73 -6.55
N SER A 46 -15.22 -30.35 -6.96
CA SER A 46 -14.75 -31.63 -6.43
C SER A 46 -13.48 -31.51 -5.59
N ALA A 47 -13.52 -32.01 -4.35
CA ALA A 47 -12.38 -32.02 -3.43
C ALA A 47 -11.15 -32.75 -3.99
N ARG A 48 -11.34 -33.80 -4.80
CA ARG A 48 -10.24 -34.54 -5.43
C ARG A 48 -9.57 -33.72 -6.53
N ALA A 49 -10.34 -33.00 -7.33
CA ALA A 49 -9.82 -32.10 -8.37
C ALA A 49 -9.01 -30.97 -7.73
N THR A 50 -9.52 -30.39 -6.65
CA THR A 50 -8.83 -29.39 -5.82
C THR A 50 -7.51 -29.91 -5.27
N ALA A 51 -7.48 -31.12 -4.71
CA ALA A 51 -6.27 -31.70 -4.14
C ALA A 51 -5.19 -31.95 -5.21
N CYS A 52 -5.57 -32.52 -6.36
CA CYS A 52 -4.65 -32.71 -7.49
C CYS A 52 -4.11 -31.37 -8.01
N ARG A 53 -4.96 -30.35 -8.07
CA ARG A 53 -4.54 -29.03 -8.53
C ARG A 53 -3.62 -28.34 -7.54
N ALA A 54 -3.92 -28.44 -6.24
CA ALA A 54 -3.04 -27.96 -5.17
C ALA A 54 -1.64 -28.60 -5.24
N ALA A 55 -1.56 -29.90 -5.51
CA ALA A 55 -0.28 -30.60 -5.67
C ALA A 55 0.53 -30.05 -6.87
N GLN A 56 -0.10 -29.89 -8.04
CA GLN A 56 0.55 -29.31 -9.22
C GLN A 56 1.05 -27.88 -8.97
N ILE A 57 0.27 -27.08 -8.24
CA ILE A 57 0.66 -25.71 -7.87
C ILE A 57 1.87 -25.74 -6.94
N LEU A 58 1.87 -26.61 -5.92
CA LEU A 58 3.02 -26.74 -5.02
C LEU A 58 4.29 -27.18 -5.74
N GLU A 59 4.18 -28.09 -6.71
CA GLU A 59 5.31 -28.49 -7.57
C GLU A 59 5.81 -27.34 -8.44
N LEU A 60 4.90 -26.54 -9.02
CA LEU A 60 5.25 -25.38 -9.84
C LEU A 60 6.04 -24.31 -9.04
N TYR A 61 5.75 -24.19 -7.75
CA TYR A 61 6.41 -23.26 -6.85
C TYR A 61 7.53 -23.92 -6.01
N ALA A 62 7.97 -25.14 -6.34
CA ALA A 62 9.06 -25.79 -5.62
C ALA A 62 10.36 -24.96 -5.72
N VAL A 63 11.05 -24.80 -4.58
CA VAL A 63 12.32 -24.07 -4.52
C VAL A 63 13.45 -24.97 -5.02
N ASP A 64 14.24 -24.50 -5.98
CA ASP A 64 15.49 -25.17 -6.36
C ASP A 64 16.55 -24.91 -5.27
N GLU A 65 16.70 -25.88 -4.36
CA GLU A 65 17.64 -25.78 -3.25
C GLU A 65 19.10 -25.92 -3.71
N ASN A 66 19.34 -26.61 -4.82
CA ASN A 66 20.68 -26.80 -5.40
C ASN A 66 21.26 -25.48 -5.93
N GLU A 67 20.41 -24.58 -6.42
CA GLU A 67 20.81 -23.22 -6.81
C GLU A 67 21.40 -22.46 -5.60
N VAL A 68 20.76 -22.59 -4.44
CA VAL A 68 21.15 -21.89 -3.20
C VAL A 68 22.37 -22.54 -2.57
N GLU A 69 22.48 -23.87 -2.61
CA GLU A 69 23.66 -24.59 -2.13
C GLU A 69 24.94 -24.23 -2.88
N ARG A 70 24.84 -23.99 -4.21
CA ARG A 70 26.00 -23.68 -5.04
C ARG A 70 26.60 -22.30 -4.75
N ASP A 71 25.77 -21.27 -4.51
CA ASP A 71 26.24 -19.94 -4.11
C ASP A 71 25.16 -19.18 -3.28
N PRO A 72 25.17 -19.34 -1.95
CA PRO A 72 24.20 -18.68 -1.06
C PRO A 72 24.26 -17.15 -1.15
N ARG A 73 25.44 -16.57 -1.38
CA ARG A 73 25.64 -15.12 -1.46
C ARG A 73 25.10 -14.56 -2.77
N ALA A 74 25.22 -15.28 -3.89
CA ALA A 74 24.56 -14.90 -5.14
C ALA A 74 23.04 -15.00 -5.02
N ALA A 75 22.53 -16.08 -4.43
CA ALA A 75 21.09 -16.27 -4.20
C ALA A 75 20.51 -15.12 -3.36
N LEU A 76 21.16 -14.74 -2.25
CA LEU A 76 20.77 -13.59 -1.43
C LEU A 76 20.77 -12.27 -2.22
N ARG A 77 21.83 -12.01 -3.01
CA ARG A 77 21.91 -10.80 -3.84
C ARG A 77 20.80 -10.76 -4.89
N ALA A 78 20.47 -11.89 -5.51
CA ALA A 78 19.37 -11.99 -6.47
C ALA A 78 18.02 -11.69 -5.79
N ASP A 79 17.79 -12.22 -4.58
CA ASP A 79 16.58 -12.00 -3.80
C ASP A 79 16.43 -10.52 -3.44
N MET A 80 17.49 -9.89 -2.94
CA MET A 80 17.51 -8.45 -2.67
C MET A 80 17.25 -7.62 -3.94
N ARG A 81 17.78 -8.01 -5.10
CA ARG A 81 17.50 -7.32 -6.37
C ARG A 81 16.04 -7.43 -6.76
N ARG A 82 15.44 -8.63 -6.62
CA ARG A 82 14.01 -8.86 -6.88
C ARG A 82 13.14 -8.03 -5.94
N ASP A 83 13.47 -7.97 -4.66
CA ASP A 83 12.77 -7.14 -3.68
C ASP A 83 12.86 -5.67 -4.00
N ASN A 84 14.05 -5.19 -4.35
CA ASN A 84 14.25 -3.80 -4.74
C ASN A 84 13.47 -3.46 -6.01
N ALA A 85 13.45 -4.36 -7.00
CA ALA A 85 12.67 -4.20 -8.22
C ALA A 85 11.17 -4.20 -7.94
N ARG A 86 10.69 -5.12 -7.09
CA ARG A 86 9.31 -5.18 -6.63
C ARG A 86 8.95 -3.89 -5.91
N ALA A 87 9.72 -3.49 -4.91
CA ALA A 87 9.53 -2.26 -4.13
C ALA A 87 9.49 -1.02 -5.04
N ARG A 88 10.33 -0.94 -6.07
CA ARG A 88 10.24 0.12 -7.10
C ARG A 88 8.94 0.06 -7.89
N ARG A 89 8.56 -1.12 -8.37
CA ARG A 89 7.31 -1.33 -9.12
C ARG A 89 6.07 -0.92 -8.34
N ILE A 90 6.03 -1.22 -7.04
CA ILE A 90 4.90 -0.87 -6.16
C ILE A 90 5.06 0.48 -5.46
N GLY A 91 6.05 1.29 -5.84
CA GLY A 91 6.26 2.63 -5.31
C GLY A 91 6.74 2.70 -3.85
N LEU A 92 7.24 1.60 -3.27
CA LEU A 92 7.86 1.56 -1.95
C LEU A 92 9.30 2.08 -1.95
N LYS A 93 10.00 2.08 -3.09
CA LYS A 93 11.37 2.56 -3.20
C LYS A 93 11.55 3.39 -4.46
N ALA A 94 12.13 4.58 -4.33
CA ALA A 94 12.48 5.41 -5.50
C ALA A 94 13.62 4.77 -6.32
N PRO A 95 13.70 5.03 -7.64
CA PRO A 95 14.86 4.67 -8.44
C PRO A 95 16.13 5.37 -7.91
N ALA A 96 17.30 4.82 -8.24
CA ALA A 96 18.56 5.50 -7.99
C ALA A 96 18.66 6.71 -8.94
N GLY A 97 18.63 7.92 -8.37
CA GLY A 97 18.64 9.21 -9.05
C GLY A 97 18.26 10.31 -8.06
N VAL A 98 18.54 11.58 -8.38
CA VAL A 98 18.07 12.70 -7.56
C VAL A 98 16.56 12.80 -7.74
N PRO A 99 15.72 12.54 -6.72
CA PRO A 99 14.28 12.63 -6.88
C PRO A 99 13.92 14.08 -7.17
N SER A 100 13.04 14.30 -8.16
CA SER A 100 12.53 15.64 -8.45
C SER A 100 11.85 16.22 -7.21
N GLU A 101 11.74 17.54 -7.10
CA GLU A 101 11.01 18.15 -5.98
C GLU A 101 9.56 17.67 -5.91
N GLN A 102 8.95 17.41 -7.07
CA GLN A 102 7.62 16.84 -7.18
C GLN A 102 7.55 15.40 -6.62
N ASP A 103 8.56 14.57 -6.86
CA ASP A 103 8.64 13.22 -6.27
C ASP A 103 8.81 13.27 -4.76
N ARG A 104 9.66 14.18 -4.28
CA ARG A 104 9.85 14.39 -2.83
C ARG A 104 8.57 14.87 -2.17
N ARG A 105 7.86 15.82 -2.79
CA ARG A 105 6.56 16.30 -2.31
C ARG A 105 5.55 15.15 -2.24
N ARG A 106 5.46 14.32 -3.28
CA ARG A 106 4.57 13.15 -3.32
C ARG A 106 4.92 12.09 -2.28
N GLN A 107 6.21 11.84 -2.04
CA GLN A 107 6.65 10.92 -0.98
C GLN A 107 6.24 11.43 0.40
N ARG A 108 6.42 12.73 0.67
CA ARG A 108 5.97 13.36 1.92
C ARG A 108 4.45 13.27 2.08
N GLN A 109 3.69 13.58 1.02
CA GLN A 109 2.24 13.44 1.03
C GLN A 109 1.80 11.98 1.26
N THR A 110 2.44 11.02 0.61
CA THR A 110 2.14 9.59 0.79
C THR A 110 2.44 9.13 2.22
N ALA A 111 3.55 9.59 2.79
CA ALA A 111 3.91 9.31 4.19
C ALA A 111 2.87 9.88 5.15
N LEU A 112 2.47 11.14 4.95
CA LEU A 112 1.43 11.81 5.73
C LEU A 112 0.09 11.05 5.68
N LEU A 113 -0.36 10.65 4.49
CA LEU A 113 -1.60 9.89 4.31
C LEU A 113 -1.54 8.52 5.00
N ARG A 114 -0.37 7.86 5.02
CA ARG A 114 -0.17 6.61 5.75
C ARG A 114 -0.21 6.82 7.26
N GLU A 115 0.37 7.91 7.74
CA GLU A 115 0.33 8.30 9.15
C GLU A 115 -1.11 8.54 9.60
N VAL A 116 -1.86 9.37 8.88
CA VAL A 116 -3.30 9.63 9.16
C VAL A 116 -4.10 8.33 9.19
N ARG A 117 -3.85 7.42 8.23
CA ARG A 117 -4.51 6.10 8.23
C ARG A 117 -4.17 5.29 9.48
N ALA A 118 -2.90 5.27 9.89
CA ALA A 118 -2.46 4.52 11.06
C ALA A 118 -3.12 5.07 12.34
N ASP A 119 -3.20 6.39 12.47
CA ASP A 119 -3.85 7.05 13.61
C ASP A 119 -5.33 6.70 13.69
N LEU A 120 -6.07 6.77 12.57
CA LEU A 120 -7.48 6.40 12.52
C LEU A 120 -7.71 4.93 12.89
N ILE A 121 -6.83 4.03 12.45
CA ILE A 121 -6.89 2.61 12.85
C ILE A 121 -6.67 2.47 14.36
N GLU A 122 -5.74 3.23 14.94
CA GLU A 122 -5.46 3.18 16.37
C GLU A 122 -6.62 3.72 17.21
N VAL A 123 -7.28 4.80 16.75
CA VAL A 123 -8.52 5.30 17.37
C VAL A 123 -9.58 4.20 17.41
N LEU A 124 -9.80 3.49 16.29
CA LEU A 124 -10.77 2.38 16.25
C LEU A 124 -10.36 1.21 17.15
N ARG A 125 -9.07 0.89 17.25
CA ARG A 125 -8.58 -0.16 18.17
C ARG A 125 -8.82 0.23 19.63
N ARG A 126 -8.57 1.49 19.99
CA ARG A 126 -8.83 2.01 21.34
C ARG A 126 -10.33 1.95 21.66
N CYS A 127 -11.18 2.37 20.74
CA CYS A 127 -12.64 2.28 20.89
C CYS A 127 -13.15 0.84 21.02
N ARG A 128 -12.49 -0.15 20.42
CA ARG A 128 -12.83 -1.57 20.59
C ARG A 128 -12.37 -2.16 21.92
N ARG A 129 -11.23 -1.70 22.46
CA ARG A 129 -10.65 -2.19 23.73
C ARG A 129 -11.43 -1.71 24.95
N HIS A 130 -11.99 -0.52 24.87
CA HIS A 130 -12.81 0.05 25.93
C HIS A 130 -14.29 -0.19 25.58
N HIS A 131 -15.05 -0.82 26.47
CA HIS A 131 -16.50 -1.00 26.31
C HIS A 131 -17.23 0.34 26.54
N PHE A 132 -17.01 1.29 25.64
CA PHE A 132 -17.74 2.55 25.62
C PHE A 132 -19.21 2.31 25.22
N ASP A 133 -20.12 3.09 25.79
CA ASP A 133 -21.48 3.22 25.25
C ASP A 133 -21.43 3.93 23.88
N ARG A 134 -22.45 3.73 23.04
CA ARG A 134 -22.47 4.20 21.63
C ARG A 134 -22.20 5.70 21.48
N GLY A 135 -22.65 6.53 22.42
CA GLY A 135 -22.37 7.97 22.42
C GLY A 135 -20.90 8.29 22.67
N ALA A 136 -20.30 7.68 23.69
CA ALA A 136 -18.88 7.85 24.02
C ALA A 136 -17.96 7.34 22.90
N VAL A 137 -18.34 6.27 22.19
CA VAL A 137 -17.62 5.81 20.98
C VAL A 137 -17.63 6.88 19.89
N ALA A 138 -18.78 7.52 19.65
CA ALA A 138 -18.89 8.54 18.61
C ALA A 138 -18.05 9.79 18.92
N ASP A 139 -18.00 10.20 20.18
CA ASP A 139 -17.21 11.35 20.64
C ASP A 139 -15.70 11.08 20.55
N GLU A 140 -15.24 9.90 20.99
CA GLU A 140 -13.83 9.48 20.84
C GLU A 140 -13.41 9.38 19.37
N ILE A 141 -14.29 8.85 18.51
CA ILE A 141 -14.04 8.82 17.07
C ILE A 141 -14.02 10.23 16.49
N ALA A 142 -14.90 11.13 16.92
CA ALA A 142 -14.89 12.52 16.47
C ALA A 142 -13.58 13.22 16.86
N GLN A 143 -13.14 13.07 18.10
CA GLN A 143 -11.88 13.65 18.58
C GLN A 143 -10.68 13.06 17.83
N GLY A 144 -10.64 11.74 17.66
CA GLY A 144 -9.59 11.05 16.92
C GLY A 144 -9.57 11.42 15.44
N LEU A 145 -10.74 11.57 14.81
CA LEU A 145 -10.87 12.02 13.43
C LEU A 145 -10.31 13.44 13.26
N CYS A 146 -10.72 14.39 14.11
CA CYS A 146 -10.20 15.76 14.08
C CYS A 146 -8.67 15.78 14.20
N ALA A 147 -8.13 15.11 15.23
CA ALA A 147 -6.69 15.06 15.47
C ALA A 147 -5.90 14.45 14.29
N ALA A 148 -6.44 13.41 13.65
CA ALA A 148 -5.82 12.81 12.47
C ALA A 148 -5.92 13.74 11.24
N THR A 149 -7.04 14.42 11.05
CA THR A 149 -7.26 15.31 9.90
C THR A 149 -6.54 16.65 10.02
N ASP A 150 -6.24 17.13 11.22
CA ASP A 150 -5.43 18.35 11.43
C ASP A 150 -4.04 18.22 10.79
N LYS A 151 -3.48 17.01 10.77
CA LYS A 151 -2.21 16.73 10.09
C LYS A 151 -2.30 16.97 8.58
N LEU A 152 -3.48 16.79 7.97
CA LEU A 152 -3.69 17.04 6.55
C LEU A 152 -3.71 18.52 6.19
N VAL A 153 -3.93 19.41 7.17
CA VAL A 153 -3.95 20.87 6.98
C VAL A 153 -2.53 21.41 6.79
N VAL A 154 -1.53 20.80 7.42
CA VAL A 154 -0.15 21.26 7.38
C VAL A 154 0.44 21.07 5.98
N GLY A 155 0.65 22.18 5.27
CA GLY A 155 1.19 22.17 3.90
C GLY A 155 0.16 21.87 2.82
N ALA A 156 -1.13 21.94 3.15
CA ALA A 156 -2.23 21.84 2.19
C ALA A 156 -2.26 23.04 1.24
N ASP A 157 -2.42 22.78 -0.05
CA ASP A 157 -2.73 23.79 -1.05
C ASP A 157 -4.20 24.21 -0.91
N MET A 158 -4.44 25.39 -0.35
CA MET A 158 -5.81 25.83 -0.05
C MET A 158 -6.64 26.10 -1.30
N ASP A 159 -6.02 26.46 -2.44
CA ASP A 159 -6.74 26.60 -3.70
C ASP A 159 -7.23 25.23 -4.21
N ALA A 160 -6.37 24.22 -4.13
CA ALA A 160 -6.76 22.84 -4.45
C ALA A 160 -7.83 22.33 -3.47
N TYR A 161 -7.73 22.63 -2.18
CA TYR A 161 -8.76 22.30 -1.19
C TYR A 161 -10.11 22.93 -1.53
N HIS A 162 -10.16 24.22 -1.85
CA HIS A 162 -11.41 24.89 -2.17
C HIS A 162 -12.05 24.36 -3.46
N ALA A 163 -11.24 24.03 -4.46
CA ALA A 163 -11.71 23.36 -5.66
C ALA A 163 -12.29 21.97 -5.34
N TRP A 164 -11.57 21.18 -4.53
CA TRP A 164 -12.07 19.90 -4.04
C TRP A 164 -13.32 20.02 -3.19
N GLN A 165 -13.46 21.07 -2.39
CA GLN A 165 -14.56 21.29 -1.45
C GLN A 165 -15.92 21.37 -2.16
N ARG A 166 -15.96 21.92 -3.38
CA ARG A 166 -17.17 21.93 -4.22
C ARG A 166 -17.55 20.53 -4.73
N GLY A 167 -16.57 19.64 -4.89
CA GLY A 167 -16.79 18.22 -5.11
C GLY A 167 -17.19 17.83 -6.53
N MET A 168 -17.16 18.76 -7.50
CA MET A 168 -17.53 18.48 -8.88
C MET A 168 -16.29 18.13 -9.71
N VAL A 169 -16.11 16.84 -9.96
CA VAL A 169 -15.05 16.29 -10.82
C VAL A 169 -15.56 16.24 -12.25
N LEU A 170 -14.88 16.94 -13.15
CA LEU A 170 -15.23 17.03 -14.57
C LEU A 170 -14.53 15.95 -15.39
N LYS A 171 -13.30 15.60 -15.03
CA LYS A 171 -12.50 14.61 -15.77
C LYS A 171 -11.47 13.95 -14.86
N LEU A 172 -11.20 12.67 -15.09
CA LEU A 172 -10.04 11.96 -14.55
C LEU A 172 -9.13 11.52 -15.69
N ILE A 173 -7.82 11.64 -15.49
CA ILE A 173 -6.79 11.21 -16.43
C ILE A 173 -5.73 10.46 -15.65
N GLU A 174 -5.35 9.28 -16.13
CA GLU A 174 -4.19 8.58 -15.62
C GLU A 174 -2.93 8.98 -16.39
N GLU A 175 -1.93 9.47 -15.68
CA GLU A 175 -0.60 9.72 -16.22
C GLU A 175 0.32 8.57 -15.81
N PRO A 176 0.83 7.79 -16.78
CA PRO A 176 1.81 6.77 -16.48
C PRO A 176 3.07 7.43 -15.91
N VAL A 177 3.52 6.92 -14.77
CA VAL A 177 4.82 7.30 -14.21
C VAL A 177 5.83 6.19 -14.43
N PRO A 178 7.12 6.51 -14.61
CA PRO A 178 8.15 5.50 -14.82
C PRO A 178 8.21 4.45 -13.69
N TYR A 179 7.78 4.79 -12.48
CA TYR A 179 7.79 3.91 -11.31
C TYR A 179 6.59 4.17 -10.39
N GLY A 180 6.01 3.10 -9.83
CA GLY A 180 4.85 3.18 -8.94
C GLY A 180 3.50 3.14 -9.66
N PRO A 181 2.38 3.27 -8.92
CA PRO A 181 1.05 3.38 -9.52
C PRO A 181 0.92 4.64 -10.39
N PRO A 182 0.08 4.62 -11.45
CA PRO A 182 -0.14 5.79 -12.28
C PRO A 182 -0.63 6.96 -11.43
N ARG A 183 -0.26 8.17 -11.83
CA ARG A 183 -0.82 9.37 -11.20
C ARG A 183 -2.21 9.56 -11.75
N VAL A 184 -3.15 9.86 -10.88
CA VAL A 184 -4.49 10.24 -11.31
C VAL A 184 -4.60 11.74 -11.17
N MET A 185 -4.79 12.42 -12.30
CA MET A 185 -5.09 13.84 -12.37
C MET A 185 -6.60 14.01 -12.48
N ALA A 186 -7.13 14.97 -11.74
CA ALA A 186 -8.54 15.31 -11.73
C ALA A 186 -8.72 16.74 -12.16
N THR A 187 -9.54 16.94 -13.19
CA THR A 187 -10.06 18.26 -13.53
C THR A 187 -11.29 18.50 -12.68
N VAL A 188 -11.24 19.50 -11.81
CA VAL A 188 -12.31 19.88 -10.89
C VAL A 188 -12.82 21.28 -11.24
N ASP A 189 -14.10 21.53 -10.96
CA ASP A 189 -14.65 22.87 -11.09
C ASP A 189 -14.16 23.78 -9.96
N ALA A 190 -13.41 24.82 -10.33
CA ALA A 190 -12.91 25.84 -9.40
C ALA A 190 -13.94 26.95 -9.10
N GLY A 191 -15.15 26.84 -9.64
CA GLY A 191 -16.33 27.65 -9.32
C GLY A 191 -16.49 28.94 -10.14
N PRO A 192 -17.48 29.77 -9.78
CA PRO A 192 -17.87 30.94 -10.58
C PRO A 192 -16.71 31.91 -10.81
N GLY A 193 -16.48 32.28 -12.07
CA GLY A 193 -15.39 33.18 -12.46
C GLY A 193 -14.00 32.55 -12.46
N ARG A 194 -13.87 31.25 -12.20
CA ARG A 194 -12.61 30.50 -12.28
C ARG A 194 -12.74 29.37 -13.31
N GLY A 195 -11.72 29.20 -14.14
CA GLY A 195 -11.65 28.06 -15.06
C GLY A 195 -11.45 26.74 -14.32
N PRO A 196 -11.72 25.58 -14.95
CA PRO A 196 -11.44 24.27 -14.37
C PRO A 196 -9.98 24.16 -13.91
N LEU A 197 -9.77 23.58 -12.73
CA LEU A 197 -8.45 23.36 -12.15
C LEU A 197 -8.08 21.89 -12.29
N THR A 198 -6.85 21.61 -12.74
CA THR A 198 -6.34 20.23 -12.76
C THR A 198 -5.45 20.00 -11.54
N VAL A 199 -5.86 19.08 -10.68
CA VAL A 199 -5.21 18.74 -9.42
C VAL A 199 -4.94 17.25 -9.35
N GLU A 200 -3.95 16.84 -8.57
CA GLU A 200 -3.71 15.41 -8.32
C GLU A 200 -4.85 14.84 -7.46
N TRP A 201 -5.27 13.60 -7.74
CA TRP A 201 -6.35 12.91 -7.01
C TRP A 201 -5.91 12.50 -5.61
N ASP A 202 -4.66 12.05 -5.48
CA ASP A 202 -4.17 11.40 -4.28
C ASP A 202 -3.56 12.37 -3.26
N THR A 203 -4.28 13.45 -2.96
CA THR A 203 -3.76 14.53 -2.12
C THR A 203 -4.44 14.65 -0.75
N PRO A 204 -3.78 15.32 0.22
CA PRO A 204 -4.38 15.68 1.51
C PRO A 204 -5.63 16.57 1.35
N GLU A 205 -5.59 17.52 0.42
CA GLU A 205 -6.63 18.52 0.20
C GLU A 205 -7.96 17.88 -0.18
N ARG A 206 -7.93 16.86 -1.06
CA ARG A 206 -9.13 16.11 -1.45
C ARG A 206 -9.79 15.42 -0.26
N ARG A 207 -8.98 14.82 0.62
CA ARG A 207 -9.45 14.06 1.79
C ARG A 207 -9.98 14.97 2.87
N LEU A 208 -9.30 16.09 3.10
CA LEU A 208 -9.79 17.16 3.97
C LEU A 208 -11.14 17.69 3.46
N ALA A 209 -11.25 17.95 2.15
CA ALA A 209 -12.49 18.41 1.53
C ALA A 209 -13.64 17.38 1.63
N LEU A 210 -13.34 16.08 1.51
CA LEU A 210 -14.30 15.00 1.73
C LEU A 210 -14.84 15.02 3.17
N VAL A 211 -13.94 15.04 4.16
CA VAL A 211 -14.31 15.11 5.59
C VAL A 211 -15.16 16.35 5.85
N ALA A 212 -14.72 17.52 5.39
CA ALA A 212 -15.43 18.78 5.59
C ALA A 212 -16.83 18.80 4.93
N ARG A 213 -17.02 18.14 3.78
CA ARG A 213 -18.35 17.98 3.17
C ARG A 213 -19.25 17.07 4.00
N MET A 214 -18.74 15.91 4.41
CA MET A 214 -19.55 14.95 5.17
C MET A 214 -19.93 15.52 6.54
N ALA A 215 -19.01 16.20 7.22
CA ALA A 215 -19.27 16.86 8.50
C ALA A 215 -20.35 17.96 8.35
N ARG A 216 -20.27 18.81 7.32
CA ARG A 216 -21.30 19.83 7.05
C ARG A 216 -22.67 19.24 6.70
N ALA A 217 -22.70 18.04 6.13
CA ALA A 217 -23.93 17.31 5.85
C ALA A 217 -24.50 16.57 7.09
N GLY A 218 -23.90 16.74 8.27
CA GLY A 218 -24.35 16.09 9.50
C GLY A 218 -24.09 14.58 9.54
N ILE A 219 -23.16 14.08 8.72
CA ILE A 219 -22.82 12.65 8.71
C ILE A 219 -22.07 12.28 10.00
N SER A 220 -22.43 11.15 10.61
CA SER A 220 -21.80 10.65 11.83
C SER A 220 -20.28 10.51 11.68
N PRO A 221 -19.48 10.91 12.69
CA PRO A 221 -18.02 10.74 12.71
C PRO A 221 -17.56 9.30 12.42
N VAL A 222 -18.35 8.30 12.85
CA VAL A 222 -18.09 6.88 12.58
C VAL A 222 -18.10 6.58 11.09
N ILE A 223 -19.12 7.10 10.38
CA ILE A 223 -19.27 6.93 8.93
C ILE A 223 -18.18 7.71 8.18
N ILE A 224 -17.84 8.91 8.65
CA ILE A 224 -16.75 9.70 8.07
C ILE A 224 -15.42 8.97 8.20
N CYS A 225 -15.12 8.43 9.38
CA CYS A 225 -13.90 7.66 9.65
C CYS A 225 -13.80 6.43 8.75
N ASP A 226 -14.87 5.63 8.64
CA ASP A 226 -14.92 4.46 7.77
C ASP A 226 -14.68 4.84 6.29
N ARG A 227 -15.39 5.88 5.82
CA ARG A 227 -15.24 6.35 4.44
C ARG A 227 -13.83 6.88 4.15
N LEU A 228 -13.23 7.60 5.10
CA LEU A 228 -11.87 8.12 4.97
C LEU A 228 -10.84 6.98 5.00
N LEU A 229 -11.02 5.96 5.85
CA LEU A 229 -10.18 4.77 5.87
C LEU A 229 -10.26 3.98 4.57
N ALA A 230 -11.46 3.87 3.98
CA ALA A 230 -11.64 3.28 2.66
C ALA A 230 -10.92 4.09 1.57
N ASP A 231 -10.99 5.42 1.61
CA ASP A 231 -10.30 6.31 0.64
C ASP A 231 -8.77 6.35 0.81
N LEU A 232 -8.27 6.18 2.04
CA LEU A 232 -6.86 6.06 2.38
C LEU A 232 -6.31 4.64 2.15
N SER A 233 -7.18 3.65 1.97
CA SER A 233 -6.78 2.29 1.68
C SER A 233 -6.13 2.20 0.30
N VAL A 234 -5.13 1.32 0.17
CA VAL A 234 -4.44 1.07 -1.11
C VAL A 234 -5.42 0.55 -2.18
N SER A 235 -6.56 0.05 -1.74
CA SER A 235 -7.73 -0.40 -2.50
C SER A 235 -8.72 0.72 -2.88
N SER A 236 -8.31 1.99 -2.90
CA SER A 236 -9.15 3.05 -3.49
C SER A 236 -9.55 2.61 -4.90
N PRO A 237 -10.86 2.48 -5.22
CA PRO A 237 -11.33 1.85 -6.46
C PRO A 237 -10.64 2.42 -7.69
N ILE A 238 -10.35 3.72 -7.74
CA ILE A 238 -9.68 4.35 -8.89
C ILE A 238 -8.23 3.87 -9.09
N ARG A 239 -7.52 3.40 -8.05
CA ARG A 239 -6.18 2.81 -8.21
C ARG A 239 -6.19 1.42 -8.85
N TYR A 240 -7.35 0.76 -8.91
CA TYR A 240 -7.49 -0.61 -9.40
C TYR A 240 -8.64 -0.83 -10.41
N SER A 241 -9.55 0.13 -10.62
CA SER A 241 -10.81 -0.06 -11.38
C SER A 241 -10.65 0.01 -12.90
N LEU A 242 -9.43 -0.07 -13.43
CA LEU A 242 -9.13 -0.11 -14.87
C LEU A 242 -8.02 -1.12 -15.21
N ARG A 243 -7.94 -2.23 -14.46
CA ARG A 243 -7.24 -3.44 -14.90
C ARG A 243 -8.22 -4.52 -15.29
#